data_AF-A0A2N1VE34-F1
#
_entry.id   AF-A0A2N1VE34-F1
#
_cell.length_a   1.000
_cell.length_b   1.000
_cell.length_c   1.000
_cell.angle_alpha   90.00
_cell.angle_beta   90.00
_cell.angle_gamma   90.00
#
_symmetry.space_group_name_H-M   'P 1'
#
loop_
_entity.id
_entity.type
_entity.pdbx_description
1 polymer ?
#
loop_
_entity_poly.entity_id
_entity_poly.type
_entity_poly.pdbx_seq_one_letter_code
_entity_poly.pdbx_strand_id
1 'polypeptide(L)' 'MYVLLQEINHRLRTLEIEIHELRGYEPELRPEFIEKMKKRANEPTVKIGTLENFRKRYNLD' A
#
# COMPACT_ATOMS: atom_id res chain seq x y z
N MET A 1 29.19 -13.52 26.45
CA MET A 1 29.29 -12.54 25.34
C MET A 1 29.06 -13.18 23.98
N TYR A 2 29.77 -14.26 23.62
CA TYR A 2 29.65 -14.92 22.31
C TYR A 2 28.26 -15.53 22.04
N VAL A 3 27.67 -16.21 23.02
CA VAL A 3 26.32 -16.82 22.89
C VAL A 3 25.25 -15.76 22.62
N LEU A 4 25.30 -14.64 23.34
CA LEU A 4 24.38 -13.51 23.14
C LEU A 4 24.51 -12.95 21.72
N LEU A 5 25.72 -12.84 21.19
CA LEU A 5 25.96 -12.34 19.84
C LEU A 5 25.41 -13.31 18.78
N GLN A 6 25.54 -14.62 18.99
CA GLN A 6 24.96 -15.63 18.11
C GLN A 6 23.43 -15.59 18.11
N GLU A 7 22.83 -15.41 19.29
CA GLU A 7 21.37 -15.29 19.43
C GLU A 7 20.83 -14.03 18.74
N ILE A 8 21.53 -12.90 18.89
CA ILE A 8 21.19 -11.64 18.19
C ILE A 8 21.26 -11.84 16.67
N ASN A 9 22.35 -12.44 16.16
CA ASN A 9 22.51 -12.69 14.72
C ASN A 9 21.42 -13.62 14.17
N HIS A 10 21.05 -14.65 14.93
CA HIS A 10 19.97 -15.55 14.54
C HIS A 10 18.64 -14.81 14.43
N ARG A 11 18.30 -14.00 15.43
CA ARG A 11 17.05 -13.20 15.44
C ARG A 11 17.00 -12.18 14.32
N LEU A 12 18.12 -11.49 14.03
CA LEU A 12 18.19 -10.54 12.92
C LEU A 12 17.90 -11.23 11.59
N ARG A 13 18.48 -12.41 11.35
CA ARG A 13 18.26 -13.17 10.14
C ARG A 13 16.80 -13.62 9.96
N THR A 14 16.16 -14.02 11.05
CA THR A 14 14.73 -14.37 11.05
C THR A 14 13.87 -13.15 10.67
N LEU A 15 14.15 -11.99 11.26
CA LEU A 15 13.42 -10.75 10.94
C LEU A 15 13.64 -10.30 9.49
N GLU A 16 14.83 -10.46 8.94
CA GLU A 16 15.11 -10.16 7.52
C GLU A 16 14.24 -11.00 6.59
N ILE A 17 14.07 -12.29 6.89
CA ILE A 17 13.22 -13.21 6.12
C ILE A 17 11.75 -12.78 6.24
N GLU A 18 11.25 -12.54 7.44
CA GLU A 18 9.87 -12.11 7.67
C GLU A 18 9.56 -10.79 6.94
N ILE A 19 10.47 -9.81 7.01
CA ILE A 19 10.32 -8.54 6.30
C ILE A 19 10.33 -8.76 4.78
N HIS A 20 11.20 -9.64 4.27
CA HIS A 20 11.26 -9.93 2.84
C HIS A 20 9.97 -10.61 2.34
N GLU A 21 9.43 -11.56 3.10
CA GLU A 21 8.16 -12.21 2.80
C GLU A 21 7.01 -11.21 2.83
N LEU A 22 6.94 -10.34 3.86
CA LEU A 22 5.93 -9.28 3.94
C LEU A 22 6.01 -8.29 2.77
N ARG A 23 7.23 -7.89 2.36
CA ARG A 23 7.45 -7.06 1.16
C ARG A 23 7.07 -7.77 -0.14
N GLY A 24 7.11 -9.10 -0.18
CA GLY A 24 6.60 -9.88 -1.31
C GLY A 24 5.10 -9.71 -1.54
N TYR A 25 4.33 -9.42 -0.48
CA TYR A 25 2.88 -9.20 -0.55
C TYR A 25 2.49 -7.74 -0.80
N GLU A 26 3.36 -6.79 -0.45
CA GLU A 26 3.16 -5.36 -0.73
C GLU A 26 4.13 -4.88 -1.82
N PRO A 27 3.74 -4.92 -3.10
CA PRO A 27 4.58 -4.40 -4.16
C PRO A 27 4.88 -2.93 -3.91
N GLU A 28 6.16 -2.55 -3.99
CA GLU A 28 6.53 -1.13 -3.97
C GLU A 28 5.79 -0.40 -5.09
N LEU A 29 5.01 0.62 -4.71
CA LEU A 29 4.32 1.44 -5.69
C LEU A 29 5.36 2.14 -6.56
N ARG A 30 5.32 1.90 -7.87
CA ARG A 30 6.17 2.66 -8.80
C ARG A 30 5.93 4.15 -8.58
N PRO A 31 6.99 5.00 -8.66
CA PRO A 31 6.87 6.44 -8.41
C PRO A 31 5.72 7.11 -9.19
N GLU A 32 5.47 6.67 -10.42
CA GLU A 32 4.36 7.12 -11.27
C GLU A 32 2.96 6.94 -10.64
N PHE A 33 2.74 5.88 -9.85
CA PHE A 33 1.47 5.66 -9.15
C PHE A 33 1.34 6.57 -7.93
N ILE A 34 2.44 6.81 -7.21
CA ILE A 34 2.48 7.73 -6.08
C ILE A 34 2.13 9.15 -6.56
N GLU A 35 2.71 9.58 -7.68
CA GLU A 35 2.39 10.89 -8.26
C GLU A 35 0.94 11.01 -8.73
N LYS A 36 0.40 9.96 -9.38
CA LYS A 36 -1.02 9.93 -9.79
C LYS A 36 -1.95 10.03 -8.58
N MET A 37 -1.65 9.32 -7.49
CA MET A 37 -2.43 9.39 -6.26
C MET A 37 -2.37 10.78 -5.62
N LYS A 38 -1.19 11.40 -5.56
CA LYS A 38 -1.03 12.78 -5.07
C LYS A 38 -1.83 13.79 -5.91
N LYS A 39 -1.86 13.62 -7.23
CA LYS A 39 -2.67 14.48 -8.11
C LYS A 39 -4.16 14.32 -7.81
N ARG A 40 -4.66 13.09 -7.75
CA ARG A 40 -6.07 12.79 -7.45
C ARG A 40 -6.51 13.23 -6.06
N ALA A 41 -5.63 13.15 -5.06
CA ALA A 41 -5.94 13.60 -3.70
C ALA A 41 -6.25 15.10 -3.62
N ASN A 42 -5.71 15.90 -4.54
CA ASN A 42 -5.96 17.33 -4.63
C ASN A 42 -7.11 17.69 -5.58
N GLU A 43 -7.71 16.71 -6.28
CA GLU A 43 -8.86 16.94 -7.14
C GLU A 43 -10.14 17.07 -6.30
N PRO A 44 -11.06 17.98 -6.66
CA PRO A 44 -12.31 18.14 -5.93
C PRO A 44 -13.15 16.86 -6.00
N THR A 45 -13.46 16.30 -4.85
CA THR A 45 -14.33 15.12 -4.78
C THR A 45 -15.76 15.50 -5.13
N VAL A 46 -16.45 14.63 -5.87
CA VAL A 46 -17.88 14.79 -6.15
C VAL A 46 -18.69 13.97 -5.15
N LYS A 47 -19.57 14.62 -4.39
CA LYS A 47 -20.58 13.93 -3.59
C LYS A 47 -21.71 13.45 -4.51
N ILE A 48 -21.73 12.16 -4.80
CA ILE A 48 -22.71 11.54 -5.70
C ILE A 48 -24.02 11.18 -4.96
N GLY A 49 -23.94 10.84 -3.67
CA GLY A 49 -25.10 10.50 -2.86
C GLY A 49 -25.58 9.07 -3.12
N THR A 50 -26.70 8.90 -3.82
CA THR A 50 -27.34 7.60 -4.05
C THR A 50 -26.79 6.87 -5.27
N LEU A 51 -27.02 5.55 -5.34
CA LEU A 51 -26.62 4.73 -6.48
C LEU A 51 -27.35 5.12 -7.78
N GLU A 52 -28.58 5.61 -7.66
CA GLU A 52 -29.35 6.12 -8.81
C GLU A 52 -28.72 7.38 -9.40
N ASN A 53 -28.25 8.30 -8.55
CA ASN A 53 -27.54 9.50 -8.99
C ASN A 53 -26.19 9.18 -9.65
N PHE A 54 -25.52 8.13 -9.18
CA PHE A 54 -24.31 7.62 -9.83
C PHE A 54 -24.59 7.16 -11.26
N ARG A 55 -25.60 6.28 -11.43
CA ARG A 55 -25.98 5.73 -12.73
C ARG A 55 -26.37 6.82 -13.73
N LYS A 56 -27.20 7.78 -13.30
CA LYS A 56 -27.60 8.94 -14.13
C LYS A 56 -26.40 9.80 -14.55
N ARG A 57 -25.44 10.05 -13.66
CA ARG A 57 -24.29 10.92 -13.96
C ARG A 57 -23.33 10.30 -14.98
N TYR A 58 -23.18 8.98 -14.95
CA TYR A 58 -22.23 8.25 -15.80
C TYR A 58 -22.91 7.54 -16.98
N ASN A 59 -24.20 7.80 -17.24
CA ASN A 59 -25.01 7.14 -18.28
C ASN A 59 -24.85 5.61 -18.24
N LEU A 60 -24.96 5.05 -17.04
CA LEU A 60 -24.95 3.62 -16.82
C LEU A 60 -26.42 3.17 -16.73
N ASP A 61 -26.97 2.75 -17.88
CA ASP A 61 -28.29 2.11 -17.97
C ASP A 61 -28.28 0.72 -17.33
#